data_AF-A0AAU7VX45-F1
#
_entry.id   AF-A0AAU7VX45-F1
#
_cell.length_a   1.000
_cell.length_b   1.000
_cell.length_c   1.000
_cell.angle_alpha   90.00
_cell.angle_beta   90.00
_cell.angle_gamma   90.00
#
_symmetry.space_group_name_H-M   'P 1'
#
loop_
_entity.id
_entity.type
_entity.pdbx_description
1 polymer ?
#
loop_
_entity_poly.entity_id
_entity_poly.type
_entity_poly.pdbx_seq_one_letter_code
_entity_poly.pdbx_strand_id
1 'polypeptide(L)'
;MKTPGDAELSRRWTADRLAALQEQILEQARIVKGPHRFDTDWAATDEGRLDLRGVKSGRDGLQFRFITLSRVDFRRARGRLMFFESELSDCLFDSVSLTGQPRFDRSFMRCSFRDASLKGLAIGTHVTECDFTGADLRTSRSSPNTRFDRCTFDGADLSGADFSDTTFTDCTFVDATFFAGTSFTRCAFVNTPVAFGLARVTRSRREGEPLPDQWDGEEQADAAHEAHARRYARAAAAGHADDLPLDPEVES
;
A
#
# COMPACT_ATOMS: atom_id res chain seq x y z
N MET A 1 0.86 30.95 7.17
CA MET A 1 2.26 30.59 7.49
C MET A 1 2.88 29.97 6.24
N LYS A 2 4.16 30.19 5.92
CA LYS A 2 4.78 29.55 4.75
C LYS A 2 4.95 28.05 5.05
N THR A 3 4.48 27.17 4.17
CA THR A 3 4.67 25.72 4.33
C THR A 3 6.18 25.42 4.38
N PRO A 4 6.69 24.74 5.42
CA PRO A 4 8.10 24.45 5.54
C PRO A 4 8.59 23.57 4.38
N GLY A 5 9.79 23.86 3.88
CA GLY A 5 10.38 23.11 2.77
C GLY A 5 10.77 21.68 3.16
N ASP A 6 11.00 20.80 2.17
CA ASP A 6 11.38 19.39 2.41
C ASP A 6 12.63 19.24 3.29
N ALA A 7 13.63 20.10 3.04
CA ALA A 7 14.87 20.10 3.79
C ALA A 7 14.65 20.51 5.25
N GLU A 8 13.74 21.45 5.52
CA GLU A 8 13.43 21.93 6.86
C GLU A 8 12.70 20.86 7.67
N LEU A 9 11.65 20.28 7.09
CA LEU A 9 10.89 19.17 7.71
C LEU A 9 11.78 17.98 8.04
N SER A 10 12.81 17.71 7.24
CA SER A 10 13.71 16.60 7.50
C SER A 10 14.91 16.96 8.39
N ARG A 11 15.27 18.24 8.52
CA ARG A 11 16.34 18.71 9.43
C ARG A 11 15.88 18.83 10.87
N ARG A 12 14.58 19.03 11.13
CA ARG A 12 14.05 19.09 12.51
C ARG A 12 14.18 17.77 13.26
N TRP A 13 14.27 16.65 12.54
CA TRP A 13 14.48 15.32 13.12
C TRP A 13 15.95 15.10 13.47
N THR A 14 16.33 15.53 14.68
CA THR A 14 17.61 15.21 15.31
C THR A 14 17.60 13.78 15.85
N ALA A 15 18.78 13.25 16.21
CA ALA A 15 18.89 11.94 16.84
C ALA A 15 18.07 11.85 18.14
N ASP A 16 18.13 12.89 18.99
CA ASP A 16 17.41 12.93 20.25
C ASP A 16 15.88 12.94 20.06
N ARG A 17 15.39 13.71 19.09
CA ARG A 17 13.94 13.76 18.76
C ARG A 17 13.44 12.44 18.19
N LEU A 18 14.26 11.78 17.37
CA LEU A 18 13.95 10.44 16.87
C LEU A 18 13.92 9.42 18.00
N ALA A 19 14.90 9.44 18.89
CA ALA A 19 14.96 8.56 20.06
C ALA A 19 13.75 8.77 20.99
N ALA A 20 13.37 10.03 21.24
CA ALA A 20 12.18 10.36 22.02
C ALA A 20 10.89 9.82 21.38
N LEU A 21 10.75 9.94 20.05
CA LEU A 21 9.60 9.34 19.35
C LEU A 21 9.61 7.81 19.46
N GLN A 22 10.77 7.17 19.32
CA GLN A 22 10.91 5.72 19.45
C GLN A 22 10.54 5.23 20.86
N GLU A 23 10.94 5.95 21.90
CA GLU A 23 10.55 5.66 23.29
C GLU A 23 9.04 5.78 23.49
N GLN A 24 8.42 6.85 22.97
CA GLN A 24 6.96 7.00 22.98
C GLN A 24 6.26 5.82 22.28
N ILE A 25 6.77 5.38 21.12
CA ILE A 25 6.21 4.22 20.39
C ILE A 25 6.25 2.95 21.24
N LEU A 26 7.38 2.68 21.90
CA LEU A 26 7.54 1.52 22.76
C LEU A 26 6.59 1.56 23.95
N GLU A 27 6.39 2.73 24.55
CA GLU A 27 5.48 2.89 25.69
C GLU A 27 4.02 2.77 25.26
N GLN A 28 3.63 3.41 24.15
CA GLN A 28 2.29 3.33 23.59
C GLN A 28 1.93 1.88 23.20
N ALA A 29 2.87 1.11 22.66
CA ALA A 29 2.64 -0.30 22.28
C ALA A 29 2.27 -1.23 23.46
N ARG A 30 2.46 -0.78 24.72
CA ARG A 30 2.05 -1.53 25.93
C ARG A 30 0.59 -1.32 26.29
N ILE A 31 -0.08 -0.34 25.69
CA ILE A 31 -1.47 0.01 25.99
C ILE A 31 -2.39 -0.80 25.08
N VAL A 32 -3.22 -1.66 25.69
CA VAL A 32 -4.04 -2.68 24.99
C VAL A 32 -5.19 -2.08 24.16
N LYS A 33 -5.69 -0.89 24.50
CA LYS A 33 -6.78 -0.21 23.77
C LYS A 33 -6.51 1.29 23.67
N GLY A 34 -6.53 1.81 22.45
CA GLY A 34 -6.30 3.22 22.14
C GLY A 34 -7.44 4.16 22.56
N PRO A 35 -7.33 5.47 22.26
CA PRO A 35 -6.38 6.06 21.31
C PRO A 35 -4.95 6.20 21.89
N HIS A 36 -3.96 5.90 21.07
CA HIS A 36 -2.55 6.11 21.40
C HIS A 36 -2.13 7.53 21.05
N ARG A 37 -1.29 8.13 21.88
CA ARG A 37 -0.90 9.54 21.75
C ARG A 37 0.61 9.69 21.70
N PHE A 38 1.02 10.66 20.89
CA PHE A 38 2.41 10.99 20.64
C PHE A 38 2.52 12.51 20.64
N ASP A 39 3.63 13.00 21.16
CA ASP A 39 3.92 14.42 21.29
C ASP A 39 5.22 14.78 20.58
N THR A 40 5.21 15.96 19.99
CA THR A 40 6.38 16.62 19.39
C THR A 40 6.62 17.94 20.11
N ASP A 41 7.87 18.42 20.13
CA ASP A 41 8.22 19.73 20.68
C ASP A 41 7.88 20.90 19.71
N TRP A 42 7.19 20.60 18.62
CA TRP A 42 6.56 21.56 17.72
C TRP A 42 5.05 21.33 17.65
N ALA A 43 4.33 22.35 17.21
CA ALA A 43 2.88 22.32 17.07
C ALA A 43 2.39 21.35 15.97
N ALA A 44 1.12 20.96 16.08
CA ALA A 44 0.39 20.26 15.03
C ALA A 44 0.41 21.04 13.70
N THR A 45 0.04 20.36 12.60
CA THR A 45 -0.16 21.03 11.31
C THR A 45 -1.29 22.06 11.39
N ASP A 46 -1.40 22.94 10.39
CA ASP A 46 -2.50 23.90 10.31
C ASP A 46 -3.88 23.21 10.28
N GLU A 47 -3.96 21.96 9.79
CA GLU A 47 -5.17 21.13 9.85
C GLU A 47 -5.34 20.36 11.17
N GLY A 48 -4.53 20.65 12.20
CA GLY A 48 -4.60 20.02 13.51
C GLY A 48 -4.22 18.54 13.50
N ARG A 49 -3.27 18.13 12.65
CA ARG A 49 -2.71 16.76 12.62
C ARG A 49 -1.43 16.70 13.43
N LEU A 50 -1.15 15.56 14.07
CA LEU A 50 0.17 15.30 14.64
C LEU A 50 1.20 15.36 13.50
N ASP A 51 2.14 16.29 13.60
CA ASP A 51 3.06 16.60 12.51
C ASP A 51 4.31 15.73 12.59
N LEU A 52 4.24 14.54 12.00
CA LEU A 52 5.39 13.64 11.82
C LEU A 52 6.07 13.77 10.46
N ARG A 53 5.76 14.84 9.71
CA ARG A 53 6.32 15.03 8.36
C ARG A 53 7.84 15.04 8.38
N GLY A 54 8.44 14.49 7.33
CA GLY A 54 9.90 14.50 7.16
C GLY A 54 10.67 13.57 8.10
N VAL A 55 9.99 12.77 8.93
CA VAL A 55 10.62 11.85 9.90
C VAL A 55 11.58 10.91 9.19
N LYS A 56 12.76 10.71 9.78
CA LYS A 56 13.77 9.76 9.32
C LYS A 56 13.75 8.58 10.26
N SER A 57 13.30 7.42 9.79
CA SER A 57 13.01 6.27 10.65
C SER A 57 14.24 5.62 11.31
N GLY A 58 15.46 6.06 10.98
CA GLY A 58 16.70 5.41 11.40
C GLY A 58 16.90 4.03 10.75
N ARG A 59 17.98 3.36 11.16
CA ARG A 59 18.40 2.05 10.63
C ARG A 59 17.35 0.96 10.85
N ASP A 60 16.74 0.94 12.02
CA ASP A 60 15.80 -0.12 12.41
C ASP A 60 14.36 0.15 11.98
N GLY A 61 14.09 1.37 11.52
CA GLY A 61 12.73 1.82 11.20
C GLY A 61 11.94 2.28 12.43
N LEU A 62 10.73 2.77 12.20
CA LEU A 62 9.74 3.04 13.25
C LEU A 62 8.72 1.91 13.28
N GLN A 63 8.61 1.24 14.42
CA GLN A 63 7.78 0.05 14.60
C GLN A 63 6.56 0.36 15.46
N PHE A 64 5.47 0.71 14.80
CA PHE A 64 4.17 0.92 15.43
C PHE A 64 3.47 -0.44 15.60
N ARG A 65 3.29 -0.90 16.85
CA ARG A 65 2.74 -2.23 17.15
C ARG A 65 1.52 -2.10 18.05
N PHE A 66 0.40 -2.69 17.65
CA PHE A 66 -0.85 -2.70 18.41
C PHE A 66 -1.37 -1.29 18.76
N ILE A 67 -1.17 -0.31 17.88
CA ILE A 67 -1.57 1.07 18.14
C ILE A 67 -2.79 1.49 17.33
N THR A 68 -3.56 2.42 17.90
CA THR A 68 -4.63 3.15 17.23
C THR A 68 -4.17 4.59 17.04
N LEU A 69 -3.83 4.98 15.81
CA LEU A 69 -3.50 6.36 15.47
C LEU A 69 -4.65 7.05 14.77
N SER A 70 -4.79 8.34 15.08
CA SER A 70 -5.71 9.21 14.36
C SER A 70 -5.04 10.53 14.00
N ARG A 71 -5.31 11.02 12.80
CA ARG A 71 -4.91 12.37 12.36
C ARG A 71 -3.39 12.60 12.42
N VAL A 72 -2.61 11.70 11.87
CA VAL A 72 -1.14 11.82 11.80
C VAL A 72 -0.68 12.12 10.39
N ASP A 73 0.22 13.07 10.24
CA ASP A 73 0.81 13.43 8.95
C ASP A 73 2.22 12.86 8.82
N PHE A 74 2.36 11.80 8.01
CA PHE A 74 3.63 11.14 7.71
C PHE A 74 4.23 11.59 6.37
N ARG A 75 3.66 12.58 5.68
CA ARG A 75 4.15 13.01 4.36
C ARG A 75 5.63 13.35 4.43
N ARG A 76 6.38 12.99 3.39
CA ARG A 76 7.85 13.17 3.30
C ARG A 76 8.65 12.37 4.33
N ALA A 77 8.03 11.44 5.07
CA ALA A 77 8.77 10.47 5.87
C ALA A 77 9.73 9.67 5.01
N ARG A 78 10.88 9.32 5.58
CA ARG A 78 11.95 8.58 4.91
C ARG A 78 12.37 7.39 5.75
N GLY A 79 12.64 6.29 5.05
CA GLY A 79 12.99 5.01 5.65
C GLY A 79 11.76 4.18 5.99
N ARG A 80 11.99 3.11 6.73
CA ARG A 80 10.99 2.06 6.97
C ARG A 80 10.07 2.46 8.13
N LEU A 81 8.84 2.82 7.80
CA LEU A 81 7.72 2.78 8.74
C LEU A 81 7.17 1.35 8.72
N MET A 82 6.82 0.79 9.87
CA MET A 82 6.16 -0.51 9.98
C MET A 82 5.01 -0.36 10.93
N PHE A 83 3.84 -0.81 10.48
CA PHE A 83 2.67 -0.88 11.32
C PHE A 83 2.24 -2.34 11.41
N PHE A 84 2.14 -2.85 12.64
CA PHE A 84 1.77 -4.24 12.91
C PHE A 84 0.57 -4.27 13.85
N GLU A 85 -0.49 -4.96 13.44
CA GLU A 85 -1.73 -5.11 14.22
C GLU A 85 -2.29 -3.76 14.69
N SER A 86 -2.10 -2.70 13.89
CA SER A 86 -2.49 -1.33 14.22
C SER A 86 -3.71 -0.89 13.42
N GLU A 87 -4.38 0.15 13.91
CA GLU A 87 -5.57 0.77 13.31
C GLU A 87 -5.26 2.24 13.04
N LEU A 88 -5.43 2.67 11.79
CA LEU A 88 -5.03 4.00 11.35
C LEU A 88 -6.23 4.75 10.78
N SER A 89 -6.50 5.93 11.33
CA SER A 89 -7.61 6.79 10.89
C SER A 89 -7.12 8.19 10.53
N ASP A 90 -7.59 8.73 9.41
CA ASP A 90 -7.30 10.12 9.02
C ASP A 90 -5.78 10.39 8.91
N CYS A 91 -4.96 9.42 8.52
CA CYS A 91 -3.51 9.57 8.40
C CYS A 91 -3.09 9.90 6.96
N LEU A 92 -2.03 10.68 6.79
CA LEU A 92 -1.51 11.08 5.47
C LEU A 92 -0.15 10.43 5.19
N PHE A 93 -0.06 9.69 4.10
CA PHE A 93 1.13 8.98 3.62
C PHE A 93 1.49 9.35 2.17
N ASP A 94 1.01 10.49 1.69
CA ASP A 94 1.23 10.91 0.30
C ASP A 94 2.73 10.94 -0.05
N SER A 95 3.06 10.33 -1.18
CA SER A 95 4.42 10.16 -1.71
C SER A 95 5.40 9.46 -0.76
N VAL A 96 4.91 8.73 0.26
CA VAL A 96 5.74 7.94 1.17
C VAL A 96 6.00 6.55 0.57
N SER A 97 7.20 6.02 0.80
CA SER A 97 7.52 4.63 0.50
C SER A 97 7.20 3.74 1.69
N LEU A 98 6.23 2.84 1.56
CA LEU A 98 5.85 1.83 2.56
C LEU A 98 6.17 0.40 2.09
N THR A 99 7.16 0.27 1.21
CA THR A 99 7.65 -1.02 0.67
C THR A 99 8.27 -1.90 1.75
N GLY A 100 8.10 -3.22 1.62
CA GLY A 100 8.82 -4.20 2.46
C GLY A 100 8.22 -4.42 3.86
N GLN A 101 6.95 -4.07 4.06
CA GLN A 101 6.21 -4.48 5.26
C GLN A 101 5.60 -5.87 5.06
N PRO A 102 5.68 -6.78 6.06
CA PRO A 102 5.15 -8.14 5.93
C PRO A 102 3.62 -8.18 5.84
N ARG A 103 2.94 -7.18 6.41
CA ARG A 103 1.49 -6.99 6.35
C ARG A 103 1.17 -5.54 6.70
N PHE A 104 0.17 -5.00 6.02
CA PHE A 104 -0.44 -3.71 6.24
C PHE A 104 -1.69 -3.90 7.10
N ASP A 105 -1.44 -4.07 8.40
CA ASP A 105 -2.34 -3.78 9.53
C ASP A 105 -3.77 -4.34 9.57
N ARG A 106 -4.49 -4.01 10.66
CA ARG A 106 -5.88 -4.45 10.88
C ARG A 106 -6.87 -3.64 10.06
N SER A 107 -6.76 -2.32 10.10
CA SER A 107 -7.69 -1.45 9.39
C SER A 107 -7.13 -0.06 9.07
N PHE A 108 -7.61 0.48 7.95
CA PHE A 108 -7.41 1.87 7.55
C PHE A 108 -8.74 2.54 7.32
N MET A 109 -8.87 3.77 7.80
CA MET A 109 -10.05 4.59 7.60
C MET A 109 -9.65 6.01 7.22
N ARG A 110 -10.16 6.54 6.10
CA ARG A 110 -9.91 7.93 5.68
C ARG A 110 -8.41 8.29 5.57
N CYS A 111 -7.57 7.32 5.24
CA CYS A 111 -6.14 7.53 5.05
C CYS A 111 -5.81 7.85 3.60
N SER A 112 -4.80 8.69 3.39
CA SER A 112 -4.34 9.09 2.05
C SER A 112 -2.98 8.45 1.75
N PHE A 113 -2.86 7.84 0.58
CA PHE A 113 -1.68 7.18 0.03
C PHE A 113 -1.39 7.67 -1.39
N ARG A 114 -1.75 8.93 -1.70
CA ARG A 114 -1.59 9.48 -3.04
C ARG A 114 -0.13 9.44 -3.47
N ASP A 115 0.13 8.91 -4.66
CA ASP A 115 1.48 8.75 -5.22
C ASP A 115 2.46 7.99 -4.29
N ALA A 116 1.94 7.22 -3.32
CA ALA A 116 2.76 6.44 -2.40
C ALA A 116 3.30 5.18 -3.09
N SER A 117 4.47 4.72 -2.67
CA SER A 117 4.98 3.41 -3.10
C SER A 117 4.57 2.34 -2.09
N LEU A 118 3.65 1.49 -2.51
CA LEU A 118 3.07 0.37 -1.77
C LEU A 118 3.42 -0.97 -2.44
N LYS A 119 4.51 -0.99 -3.23
CA LYS A 119 4.95 -2.17 -3.98
C LYS A 119 5.17 -3.37 -3.05
N GLY A 120 4.56 -4.50 -3.41
CA GLY A 120 4.67 -5.76 -2.66
C GLY A 120 3.96 -5.76 -1.31
N LEU A 121 3.18 -4.73 -1.00
CA LEU A 121 2.51 -4.60 0.29
C LEU A 121 1.36 -5.60 0.40
N ALA A 122 1.30 -6.32 1.52
CA ALA A 122 0.17 -7.19 1.83
C ALA A 122 -0.92 -6.39 2.58
N ILE A 123 -2.04 -6.08 1.94
CA ILE A 123 -3.12 -5.28 2.50
C ILE A 123 -3.97 -6.11 3.49
N GLY A 124 -4.28 -5.49 4.63
CA GLY A 124 -5.12 -6.03 5.70
C GLY A 124 -6.60 -6.16 5.32
N THR A 125 -7.45 -6.48 6.30
CA THR A 125 -8.81 -6.98 6.03
C THR A 125 -9.85 -5.89 5.78
N HIS A 126 -9.68 -4.68 6.32
CA HIS A 126 -10.67 -3.61 6.19
C HIS A 126 -10.02 -2.28 5.82
N VAL A 127 -10.41 -1.74 4.66
CA VAL A 127 -9.91 -0.46 4.16
C VAL A 127 -11.13 0.36 3.74
N THR A 128 -11.36 1.48 4.41
CA THR A 128 -12.56 2.31 4.22
C THR A 128 -12.18 3.75 3.91
N GLU A 129 -12.77 4.33 2.87
CA GLU A 129 -12.60 5.75 2.50
C GLU A 129 -11.13 6.14 2.29
N CYS A 130 -10.30 5.20 1.82
CA CYS A 130 -8.89 5.43 1.57
C CYS A 130 -8.62 5.84 0.12
N ASP A 131 -7.60 6.66 -0.04
CA ASP A 131 -7.21 7.23 -1.32
C ASP A 131 -5.84 6.70 -1.75
N PHE A 132 -5.83 5.89 -2.82
CA PHE A 132 -4.66 5.32 -3.44
C PHE A 132 -4.40 5.95 -4.82
N THR A 133 -4.88 7.16 -5.08
CA THR A 133 -4.73 7.81 -6.39
C THR A 133 -3.25 7.89 -6.78
N GLY A 134 -2.89 7.39 -7.97
CA GLY A 134 -1.52 7.39 -8.47
C GLY A 134 -0.53 6.50 -7.69
N ALA A 135 -1.01 5.70 -6.73
CA ALA A 135 -0.13 4.87 -5.93
C ALA A 135 0.48 3.71 -6.74
N ASP A 136 1.72 3.36 -6.42
CA ASP A 136 2.38 2.16 -6.93
C ASP A 136 2.02 0.97 -6.03
N LEU A 137 1.03 0.18 -6.46
CA LEU A 137 0.53 -1.01 -5.80
C LEU A 137 0.99 -2.29 -6.52
N ARG A 138 2.06 -2.21 -7.31
CA ARG A 138 2.57 -3.36 -8.05
C ARG A 138 2.90 -4.51 -7.12
N THR A 139 2.56 -5.72 -7.53
CA THR A 139 2.77 -6.96 -6.79
C THR A 139 2.17 -6.97 -5.37
N SER A 140 1.28 -6.02 -5.05
CA SER A 140 0.58 -5.99 -3.76
C SER A 140 -0.36 -7.18 -3.65
N ARG A 141 -0.68 -7.60 -2.43
CA ARG A 141 -1.56 -8.74 -2.19
C ARG A 141 -2.60 -8.36 -1.16
N SER A 142 -3.86 -8.71 -1.31
CA SER A 142 -4.80 -8.60 -0.21
C SER A 142 -4.79 -9.87 0.64
N SER A 143 -5.18 -9.73 1.91
CA SER A 143 -5.53 -10.90 2.72
C SER A 143 -6.86 -11.49 2.23
N PRO A 144 -7.11 -12.80 2.36
CA PRO A 144 -8.42 -13.35 2.00
C PRO A 144 -9.54 -12.67 2.77
N ASN A 145 -10.68 -12.41 2.11
CA ASN A 145 -11.83 -11.68 2.64
C ASN A 145 -11.55 -10.21 2.97
N THR A 146 -10.55 -9.59 2.32
CA THR A 146 -10.35 -8.15 2.42
C THR A 146 -11.55 -7.41 1.84
N ARG A 147 -11.96 -6.32 2.49
CA ARG A 147 -13.00 -5.41 2.03
C ARG A 147 -12.42 -4.01 1.83
N PHE A 148 -12.56 -3.51 0.61
CA PHE A 148 -12.40 -2.10 0.28
C PHE A 148 -13.79 -1.47 0.16
N ASP A 149 -14.03 -0.40 0.92
CA ASP A 149 -15.30 0.31 0.95
C ASP A 149 -15.07 1.80 0.72
N ARG A 150 -15.64 2.36 -0.35
CA ARG A 150 -15.47 3.77 -0.74
C ARG A 150 -14.00 4.18 -0.98
N CYS A 151 -13.19 3.30 -1.57
CA CYS A 151 -11.78 3.55 -1.84
C CYS A 151 -11.52 3.99 -3.29
N THR A 152 -10.51 4.83 -3.48
CA THR A 152 -10.11 5.34 -4.80
C THR A 152 -8.78 4.73 -5.22
N PHE A 153 -8.74 4.05 -6.37
CA PHE A 153 -7.53 3.50 -6.99
C PHE A 153 -7.20 4.18 -8.33
N ASP A 154 -7.70 5.39 -8.54
CA ASP A 154 -7.60 6.07 -9.82
C ASP A 154 -6.13 6.35 -10.19
N GLY A 155 -5.73 6.01 -11.42
CA GLY A 155 -4.34 6.13 -11.88
C GLY A 155 -3.33 5.24 -11.15
N ALA A 156 -3.78 4.34 -10.24
CA ALA A 156 -2.87 3.46 -9.52
C ALA A 156 -2.29 2.38 -10.45
N ASP A 157 -1.05 2.00 -10.19
CA ASP A 157 -0.41 0.87 -10.87
C ASP A 157 -0.61 -0.41 -10.06
N LEU A 158 -1.42 -1.33 -10.58
CA LEU A 158 -1.79 -2.59 -9.95
C LEU A 158 -1.14 -3.80 -10.66
N SER A 159 -0.05 -3.57 -11.44
CA SER A 159 0.65 -4.63 -12.17
C SER A 159 1.09 -5.76 -11.24
N GLY A 160 0.69 -7.00 -11.54
CA GLY A 160 1.06 -8.16 -10.73
C GLY A 160 0.36 -8.26 -9.37
N ALA A 161 -0.59 -7.37 -9.06
CA ALA A 161 -1.30 -7.39 -7.78
C ALA A 161 -2.28 -8.56 -7.69
N ASP A 162 -2.44 -9.13 -6.50
CA ASP A 162 -3.35 -10.25 -6.24
C ASP A 162 -4.42 -9.87 -5.22
N PHE A 163 -5.64 -9.67 -5.71
CA PHE A 163 -6.80 -9.32 -4.90
C PHE A 163 -7.74 -10.51 -4.68
N SER A 164 -7.21 -11.75 -4.72
CA SER A 164 -8.03 -12.95 -4.52
C SER A 164 -8.92 -12.85 -3.26
N ASP A 165 -10.18 -13.29 -3.39
CA ASP A 165 -11.16 -13.29 -2.30
C ASP A 165 -11.44 -11.90 -1.70
N THR A 166 -11.40 -10.84 -2.53
CA THR A 166 -11.63 -9.46 -2.09
C THR A 166 -13.00 -8.92 -2.51
N THR A 167 -13.61 -8.11 -1.65
CA THR A 167 -14.82 -7.35 -1.98
C THR A 167 -14.49 -5.87 -2.13
N PHE A 168 -14.92 -5.29 -3.25
CA PHE A 168 -14.87 -3.85 -3.51
C PHE A 168 -16.31 -3.31 -3.51
N THR A 169 -16.58 -2.35 -2.63
CA THR A 169 -17.87 -1.65 -2.54
C THR A 169 -17.62 -0.16 -2.74
N ASP A 170 -18.39 0.47 -3.63
CA ASP A 170 -18.30 1.92 -3.91
C ASP A 170 -16.88 2.42 -4.25
N CYS A 171 -16.07 1.58 -4.91
CA CYS A 171 -14.68 1.93 -5.24
C CYS A 171 -14.53 2.46 -6.67
N THR A 172 -13.44 3.15 -6.96
CA THR A 172 -13.10 3.64 -8.31
C THR A 172 -11.73 3.14 -8.77
N PHE A 173 -11.60 2.90 -10.08
CA PHE A 173 -10.40 2.41 -10.75
C PHE A 173 -10.15 3.16 -12.08
N VAL A 174 -10.50 4.46 -12.13
CA VAL A 174 -10.37 5.26 -13.36
C VAL A 174 -8.90 5.38 -13.72
N ASP A 175 -8.53 5.05 -14.97
CA ASP A 175 -7.14 5.06 -15.45
C ASP A 175 -6.18 4.17 -14.63
N ALA A 176 -6.69 3.25 -13.82
CA ALA A 176 -5.87 2.27 -13.12
C ALA A 176 -5.24 1.30 -14.13
N THR A 177 -3.98 0.96 -13.89
CA THR A 177 -3.22 0.09 -14.80
C THR A 177 -3.23 -1.36 -14.29
N PHE A 178 -3.60 -2.27 -15.18
CA PHE A 178 -3.60 -3.71 -14.95
C PHE A 178 -2.77 -4.44 -16.01
N PHE A 179 -2.11 -5.53 -15.62
CA PHE A 179 -1.39 -6.41 -16.54
C PHE A 179 -1.79 -7.88 -16.33
N ALA A 180 -1.27 -8.78 -17.16
CA ALA A 180 -1.56 -10.22 -17.10
C ALA A 180 -1.28 -10.85 -15.71
N GLY A 181 -0.30 -10.32 -14.96
CA GLY A 181 -0.02 -10.74 -13.59
C GLY A 181 -1.06 -10.28 -12.55
N THR A 182 -1.92 -9.31 -12.88
CA THR A 182 -2.94 -8.80 -11.94
C THR A 182 -4.11 -9.78 -11.85
N SER A 183 -4.52 -10.15 -10.63
CA SER A 183 -5.53 -11.19 -10.37
C SER A 183 -6.72 -10.66 -9.57
N PHE A 184 -7.91 -10.84 -10.14
CA PHE A 184 -9.22 -10.71 -9.48
C PHE A 184 -9.92 -12.07 -9.45
N THR A 185 -9.47 -12.95 -8.56
CA THR A 185 -10.04 -14.28 -8.36
C THR A 185 -11.06 -14.28 -7.23
N ARG A 186 -12.26 -14.81 -7.45
CA ARG A 186 -13.33 -14.88 -6.44
C ARG A 186 -13.63 -13.51 -5.80
N CYS A 187 -13.56 -12.45 -6.59
CA CYS A 187 -13.82 -11.09 -6.14
C CYS A 187 -15.31 -10.73 -6.28
N ALA A 188 -15.75 -9.77 -5.48
CA ALA A 188 -17.07 -9.15 -5.63
C ALA A 188 -16.92 -7.65 -5.85
N PHE A 189 -17.59 -7.12 -6.87
CA PHE A 189 -17.66 -5.70 -7.18
C PHE A 189 -19.10 -5.23 -6.99
N VAL A 190 -19.33 -4.31 -6.05
CA VAL A 190 -20.64 -3.73 -5.74
C VAL A 190 -20.53 -2.23 -5.90
N ASN A 191 -21.36 -1.66 -6.77
CA ASN A 191 -21.31 -0.26 -7.17
C ASN A 191 -19.87 0.22 -7.52
N THR A 192 -19.12 -0.67 -8.18
CA THR A 192 -17.68 -0.49 -8.45
C THR A 192 -17.43 -0.76 -9.93
N PRO A 193 -17.50 0.25 -10.80
CA PRO A 193 -17.20 0.10 -12.21
C PRO A 193 -15.70 -0.12 -12.41
N VAL A 194 -15.34 -1.20 -13.11
CA VAL A 194 -13.94 -1.53 -13.43
C VAL A 194 -13.84 -2.01 -14.87
N ALA A 195 -12.89 -1.44 -15.62
CA ALA A 195 -12.43 -2.00 -16.88
C ALA A 195 -11.20 -2.87 -16.60
N PHE A 196 -11.33 -4.19 -16.70
CA PHE A 196 -10.29 -5.11 -16.23
C PHE A 196 -9.03 -5.14 -17.09
N GLY A 197 -9.05 -4.59 -18.32
CA GLY A 197 -7.90 -4.56 -19.21
C GLY A 197 -7.32 -5.97 -19.40
N LEU A 198 -6.02 -6.13 -19.15
CA LEU A 198 -5.31 -7.41 -19.24
C LEU A 198 -5.36 -8.25 -17.94
N ALA A 199 -6.09 -7.82 -16.91
CA ALA A 199 -6.15 -8.54 -15.64
C ALA A 199 -6.80 -9.93 -15.80
N ARG A 200 -6.33 -10.89 -15.01
CA ARG A 200 -6.98 -12.19 -14.86
C ARG A 200 -8.21 -12.04 -13.97
N VAL A 201 -9.39 -12.38 -14.48
CA VAL A 201 -10.66 -12.32 -13.73
C VAL A 201 -11.26 -13.71 -13.69
N THR A 202 -11.44 -14.29 -12.51
CA THR A 202 -11.91 -15.69 -12.40
C THR A 202 -12.87 -15.87 -11.26
N ARG A 203 -14.01 -16.51 -11.49
CA ARG A 203 -15.05 -16.77 -10.48
C ARG A 203 -15.49 -15.51 -9.71
N SER A 204 -15.38 -14.35 -10.35
CA SER A 204 -15.69 -13.04 -9.77
C SER A 204 -17.12 -12.62 -10.12
N ARG A 205 -17.68 -11.67 -9.36
CA ARG A 205 -19.07 -11.21 -9.51
C ARG A 205 -19.14 -9.70 -9.55
N ARG A 206 -20.11 -9.16 -10.30
CA ARG A 206 -20.48 -7.73 -10.31
C ARG A 206 -21.97 -7.61 -10.03
N GLU A 207 -22.33 -6.80 -9.03
CA GLU A 207 -23.71 -6.68 -8.53
C GLU A 207 -24.37 -8.04 -8.22
N GLY A 208 -23.59 -8.99 -7.70
CA GLY A 208 -24.05 -10.35 -7.39
C GLY A 208 -24.04 -11.33 -8.57
N GLU A 209 -24.05 -10.82 -9.81
CA GLU A 209 -24.03 -11.63 -11.02
C GLU A 209 -22.61 -12.10 -11.38
N PRO A 210 -22.40 -13.34 -11.84
CA PRO A 210 -21.10 -13.81 -12.31
C PRO A 210 -20.55 -12.96 -13.45
N LEU A 211 -19.27 -12.57 -13.34
CA LEU A 211 -18.50 -12.06 -14.46
C LEU A 211 -17.98 -13.23 -15.30
N PRO A 212 -17.87 -13.08 -16.63
CA PRO A 212 -17.18 -14.07 -17.45
C PRO A 212 -15.74 -14.20 -16.97
N ASP A 213 -15.27 -15.44 -16.90
CA ASP A 213 -13.85 -15.69 -16.66
C ASP A 213 -13.04 -15.10 -17.82
N GLN A 214 -12.05 -14.28 -17.48
CA GLN A 214 -11.11 -13.68 -18.41
C GLN A 214 -9.73 -14.28 -18.17
N TRP A 215 -9.29 -15.03 -19.17
CA TRP A 215 -8.01 -15.72 -19.24
C TRP A 215 -7.46 -15.56 -20.65
N ASP A 216 -6.61 -14.56 -20.89
CA ASP A 216 -5.96 -14.43 -22.21
C ASP A 216 -4.69 -15.29 -22.34
N GLY A 217 -4.26 -16.00 -21.29
CA GLY A 217 -2.85 -16.39 -21.16
C GLY A 217 -2.52 -17.80 -20.73
N GLU A 218 -3.35 -18.84 -20.87
CA GLU A 218 -2.87 -20.15 -20.39
C GLU A 218 -1.69 -20.67 -21.24
N GLU A 219 -1.75 -20.68 -22.57
CA GLU A 219 -0.58 -21.06 -23.40
C GLU A 219 0.50 -19.97 -23.46
N GLN A 220 0.11 -18.70 -23.55
CA GLN A 220 1.05 -17.59 -23.75
C GLN A 220 1.68 -17.10 -22.45
N ALA A 221 0.92 -17.08 -21.34
CA ALA A 221 1.49 -16.74 -20.04
C ALA A 221 2.24 -17.92 -19.42
N ASP A 222 1.87 -19.20 -19.63
CA ASP A 222 2.73 -20.29 -19.18
C ASP A 222 4.05 -20.30 -19.95
N ALA A 223 4.01 -20.16 -21.28
CA ALA A 223 5.22 -20.09 -22.10
C ALA A 223 6.07 -18.85 -21.77
N ALA A 224 5.44 -17.69 -21.56
CA ALA A 224 6.15 -16.46 -21.23
C ALA A 224 6.65 -16.47 -19.77
N HIS A 225 5.89 -17.01 -18.81
CA HIS A 225 6.32 -17.23 -17.42
C HIS A 225 7.46 -18.24 -17.36
N GLU A 226 7.42 -19.31 -18.15
CA GLU A 226 8.50 -20.30 -18.19
C GLU A 226 9.75 -19.72 -18.87
N ALA A 227 9.61 -18.98 -19.97
CA ALA A 227 10.71 -18.27 -20.63
C ALA A 227 11.32 -17.18 -19.73
N HIS A 228 10.48 -16.44 -19.01
CA HIS A 228 10.88 -15.42 -18.04
C HIS A 228 11.56 -16.06 -16.83
N ALA A 229 11.00 -17.12 -16.24
CA ALA A 229 11.62 -17.84 -15.13
C ALA A 229 13.00 -18.41 -15.51
N ARG A 230 13.17 -18.90 -16.76
CA ARG A 230 14.48 -19.32 -17.29
C ARG A 230 15.45 -18.14 -17.42
N ARG A 231 14.98 -16.97 -17.88
CA ARG A 231 15.78 -15.74 -18.02
C ARG A 231 16.19 -15.17 -16.67
N TYR A 232 15.26 -15.14 -15.71
CA TYR A 232 15.48 -14.72 -14.34
C TYR A 232 16.43 -15.66 -13.61
N ALA A 233 16.25 -16.99 -13.74
CA ALA A 233 17.17 -17.97 -13.16
C ALA A 233 18.61 -17.80 -13.68
N ARG A 234 18.77 -17.51 -14.98
CA ARG A 234 20.08 -17.17 -15.57
C ARG A 234 20.65 -15.86 -15.03
N ALA A 235 19.83 -14.82 -14.88
CA ALA A 235 20.27 -13.53 -14.36
C ALA A 235 20.58 -13.56 -12.86
N ALA A 236 19.83 -14.33 -12.07
CA ALA A 236 20.08 -14.56 -10.66
C ALA A 236 21.39 -15.33 -10.44
N ALA A 237 21.66 -16.35 -11.26
CA ALA A 237 22.93 -17.09 -11.24
C ALA A 237 24.14 -16.20 -11.59
N ALA A 238 23.92 -15.10 -12.29
CA ALA A 238 24.94 -14.16 -12.70
C ALA A 238 24.91 -12.81 -11.93
N GLY A 239 24.05 -12.69 -10.91
CA GLY A 239 24.09 -11.60 -9.92
C GLY A 239 23.37 -10.30 -10.31
N HIS A 240 22.51 -10.32 -11.32
CA HIS A 240 21.82 -9.12 -11.87
C HIS A 240 20.34 -9.39 -12.17
N ALA A 241 19.70 -10.18 -11.29
CA ALA A 241 18.27 -10.47 -11.35
C ALA A 241 17.39 -9.24 -11.06
N ASP A 242 17.89 -8.30 -10.26
CA ASP A 242 17.15 -7.08 -9.87
C ASP A 242 16.92 -6.09 -11.02
N ASP A 243 17.68 -6.23 -12.12
CA ASP A 243 17.60 -5.37 -13.31
C ASP A 243 16.60 -5.88 -14.36
N LEU A 244 16.00 -7.06 -14.15
CA LEU A 244 15.02 -7.62 -15.06
C LEU A 244 13.60 -7.10 -14.76
N PRO A 245 12.78 -6.88 -15.81
CA PRO A 245 11.33 -6.73 -15.64
C PRO A 245 10.78 -7.92 -14.88
N LEU A 246 9.86 -7.70 -13.94
CA LEU A 246 9.29 -8.78 -13.11
C LEU A 246 8.29 -9.65 -13.88
N ASP A 247 7.71 -9.12 -14.96
CA ASP A 247 6.76 -9.82 -15.80
C ASP A 247 7.38 -10.23 -17.15
N PRO A 248 6.89 -11.34 -17.74
CA PRO A 248 7.23 -11.71 -19.11
C PRO A 248 6.85 -10.62 -20.11
N GLU A 249 7.75 -10.34 -21.04
CA GLU A 249 7.40 -9.61 -22.25
C GLU A 249 6.53 -10.53 -23.11
N VAL A 250 5.29 -10.11 -23.36
CA VAL A 250 4.43 -10.80 -24.34
C VAL A 250 4.91 -10.34 -25.71
N GLU A 251 5.49 -11.25 -26.49
CA GLU A 251 5.79 -10.97 -27.90
C GLU A 251 4.47 -10.66 -28.62
N SER A 252 4.41 -9.48 -29.24
CA SER A 252 3.25 -8.94 -29.97
C SER A 252 2.96 -9.69 -31.26
#